data_AF-A0A8T2AAL1-F1
#
_entry.id   AF-A0A8T2AAL1-F1
#
_cell.length_a   1.000
_cell.length_b   1.000
_cell.length_c   1.000
_cell.angle_alpha   90.00
_cell.angle_beta   90.00
_cell.angle_gamma   90.00
#
_symmetry.space_group_name_H-M   'P 1'
#
loop_
_entity.id
_entity.type
_entity.pdbx_description
1 polymer ?
#
loop_
_entity_poly.entity_id
_entity_poly.type
_entity_poly.pdbx_seq_one_letter_code
_entity_poly.pdbx_strand_id
1 'polypeptide(L)'
;MEEAHSVSSPRRVLSFSKRKKQKPGFQDTDSRRSSPFRASEVHGPKPSEVYGFVGSISTVVATVIFLIWAYVPDKLLESIGIHYYPSRYWVLAMPTYLMVTLMLALAFYIGLNFIATPPPTSLNTLFDEYSREPGEFDAGMEEGEDRPIDPISDIDITRINDLMFNSSDAK
;
A
#
# COMPACT_ATOMS: atom_id res chain seq x y z
N MET A 1 -14.21 -36.62 -19.55
CA MET A 1 -13.00 -35.83 -19.86
C MET A 1 -13.27 -34.45 -19.32
N GLU A 2 -12.91 -34.23 -18.07
CA GLU A 2 -13.21 -33.01 -17.32
C GLU A 2 -11.95 -32.15 -17.33
N GLU A 3 -11.97 -31.10 -18.14
CA GLU A 3 -10.91 -30.11 -18.25
C GLU A 3 -10.97 -29.21 -17.00
N ALA A 4 -9.94 -29.29 -16.16
CA ALA A 4 -9.77 -28.42 -15.02
C ALA A 4 -9.51 -26.99 -15.51
N HIS A 5 -10.52 -26.13 -15.43
CA HIS A 5 -10.39 -24.70 -15.67
C HIS A 5 -9.54 -24.05 -14.56
N SER A 6 -8.23 -24.04 -14.79
CA SER A 6 -7.26 -23.26 -14.01
C SER A 6 -7.51 -21.77 -14.27
N VAL A 7 -8.27 -21.11 -13.40
CA VAL A 7 -8.49 -19.66 -13.44
C VAL A 7 -7.18 -18.96 -13.08
N SER A 8 -6.49 -18.40 -14.09
CA SER A 8 -5.26 -17.64 -13.87
C SER A 8 -5.58 -16.35 -13.12
N SER A 9 -5.25 -16.30 -11.83
CA SER A 9 -5.38 -15.10 -11.01
C SER A 9 -4.44 -13.99 -11.50
N PRO A 10 -4.95 -12.79 -11.82
CA PRO A 10 -4.14 -11.63 -12.21
C PRO A 10 -3.21 -11.10 -11.10
N ARG A 11 -3.39 -11.54 -9.85
CA ARG A 11 -2.57 -11.11 -8.70
C ARG A 11 -1.21 -11.82 -8.60
N ARG A 12 -0.86 -12.69 -9.55
CA ARG A 12 0.47 -13.33 -9.59
C ARG A 12 1.55 -12.38 -10.13
N VAL A 13 1.71 -11.23 -9.48
CA VAL A 13 2.83 -10.33 -9.71
C VAL A 13 3.83 -10.51 -8.57
N LEU A 14 4.99 -11.06 -8.95
CA LEU A 14 6.27 -11.04 -8.24
C LEU A 14 6.46 -12.00 -7.04
N SER A 15 6.26 -13.31 -7.25
CA SER A 15 7.04 -14.30 -6.51
C SER A 15 8.31 -14.64 -7.30
N PHE A 16 9.34 -13.79 -7.17
CA PHE A 16 10.71 -14.22 -7.48
C PHE A 16 11.19 -15.10 -6.34
N SER A 17 10.73 -16.36 -6.32
CA SER A 17 11.32 -17.39 -5.48
C SER A 17 12.74 -17.64 -5.99
N LYS A 18 13.70 -16.98 -5.32
CA LYS A 18 15.13 -17.19 -5.49
C LYS A 18 15.44 -18.60 -5.00
N ARG A 19 15.16 -19.62 -5.82
CA ARG A 19 15.45 -21.03 -5.54
C ARG A 19 16.96 -21.25 -5.63
N LYS A 20 17.66 -20.78 -4.60
CA LYS A 20 19.05 -21.15 -4.32
C LYS A 20 19.04 -22.65 -4.06
N LYS A 21 19.71 -23.41 -4.92
CA LYS A 21 19.94 -24.86 -4.79
C LYS A 21 20.27 -25.20 -3.33
N GLN A 22 19.33 -25.83 -2.63
CA GLN A 22 19.58 -26.45 -1.33
C GLN A 22 19.62 -27.96 -1.59
N LYS A 23 20.83 -28.54 -1.48
CA LYS A 23 21.06 -29.98 -1.39
C LYS A 23 20.25 -30.55 -0.22
N PRO A 24 19.70 -31.78 -0.32
CA PRO A 24 19.13 -32.44 0.84
C PRO A 24 20.30 -32.94 1.70
N GLY A 25 20.48 -32.31 2.86
CA GLY A 25 21.41 -32.72 3.89
C GLY A 25 20.66 -32.65 5.21
N PHE A 26 20.28 -33.81 5.71
CA PHE A 26 19.75 -34.05 7.04
C PHE A 26 20.73 -33.51 8.10
N GLN A 27 20.26 -32.66 9.01
CA GLN A 27 20.94 -32.38 10.27
C GLN A 27 19.93 -31.93 11.32
N ASP A 28 19.64 -32.87 12.23
CA ASP A 28 18.97 -32.63 13.51
C ASP A 28 19.85 -31.81 14.47
N THR A 29 19.16 -31.10 15.36
CA THR A 29 19.58 -30.63 16.69
C THR A 29 20.85 -29.76 16.78
N ASP A 30 20.71 -28.48 17.18
CA ASP A 30 20.83 -28.20 18.62
C ASP A 30 20.49 -26.76 19.03
N SER A 31 19.95 -26.70 20.23
CA SER A 31 19.49 -25.53 20.97
C SER A 31 20.67 -24.68 21.42
N ARG A 32 20.89 -23.50 20.83
CA ARG A 32 21.84 -22.52 21.38
C ARG A 32 21.21 -21.14 21.48
N ARG A 33 20.78 -20.81 22.70
CA ARG A 33 20.39 -19.49 23.22
C ARG A 33 21.06 -18.35 22.44
N SER A 34 20.29 -17.66 21.60
CA SER A 34 20.59 -16.28 21.21
C SER A 34 19.95 -15.36 22.25
N SER A 35 20.81 -14.74 23.04
CA SER A 35 20.53 -13.71 24.03
C SER A 35 19.53 -12.64 23.53
N PRO A 36 18.54 -12.20 24.34
CA PRO A 36 17.61 -11.13 23.97
C PRO A 36 18.22 -9.72 24.01
N PHE A 37 19.52 -9.62 24.30
CA PHE A 37 20.24 -8.36 24.46
C PHE A 37 21.39 -8.27 23.43
N ARG A 38 21.03 -8.34 22.14
CA ARG A 38 21.95 -7.93 21.08
C ARG A 38 21.58 -6.51 20.69
N ALA A 39 22.37 -5.58 21.23
CA ALA A 39 22.65 -4.24 20.78
C ALA A 39 21.49 -3.47 20.13
N SER A 40 21.16 -2.30 20.71
CA SER A 40 20.76 -1.15 19.90
C SER A 40 21.79 -1.01 18.78
N GLU A 41 21.46 -1.60 17.64
CA GLU A 41 22.06 -1.30 16.37
C GLU A 41 21.71 0.17 16.17
N VAL A 42 22.66 1.05 16.52
CA VAL A 42 22.59 2.48 16.27
C VAL A 42 22.58 2.62 14.76
N HIS A 43 21.41 2.41 14.18
CA HIS A 43 21.14 2.67 12.78
C HIS A 43 21.31 4.18 12.66
N GLY A 44 22.38 4.60 11.98
CA GLY A 44 22.48 5.96 11.47
C GLY A 44 21.22 6.30 10.68
N PRO A 45 20.90 7.59 10.49
CA PRO A 45 19.66 8.00 9.85
C PRO A 45 19.49 7.24 8.54
N LYS A 46 18.30 6.64 8.36
CA LYS A 46 18.03 5.84 7.17
C LYS A 46 18.26 6.74 5.96
N PRO A 47 18.86 6.26 4.85
CA PRO A 47 19.14 7.11 3.70
C PRO A 47 17.89 7.87 3.21
N SER A 48 16.70 7.27 3.34
CA SER A 48 15.41 7.91 3.07
C SER A 48 15.11 9.16 3.91
N GLU A 49 15.50 9.18 5.19
CA GLU A 49 15.29 10.31 6.09
C GLU A 49 16.20 11.49 5.71
N VAL A 50 17.43 11.17 5.31
CA VAL A 50 18.40 12.18 4.85
C VAL A 50 17.94 12.82 3.54
N TYR A 51 17.49 12.02 2.56
CA TYR A 51 16.97 12.56 1.30
C TYR A 51 15.72 13.42 1.51
N GLY A 52 14.82 13.02 2.42
CA GLY A 52 13.64 13.82 2.77
C GLY A 52 14.03 15.17 3.38
N PHE A 53 14.99 15.18 4.30
CA PHE A 53 15.47 16.41 4.93
C PHE A 53 16.16 17.35 3.94
N VAL A 54 17.10 16.85 3.14
CA VAL A 54 17.79 17.63 2.11
C VAL A 54 16.80 18.14 1.06
N GLY A 55 15.86 17.29 0.64
CA GLY A 55 14.78 17.66 -0.26
C GLY A 55 13.93 18.80 0.30
N SER A 56 13.51 18.70 1.55
CA SER A 56 12.71 19.74 2.23
C SER A 56 13.41 21.10 2.31
N ILE A 57 14.71 21.13 2.62
CA ILE A 57 15.45 22.41 2.67
C ILE A 57 15.60 22.95 1.25
N SER A 58 15.95 22.09 0.30
CA SER A 58 16.14 22.47 -1.10
C SER A 58 14.87 23.04 -1.72
N THR A 59 13.70 22.46 -1.44
CA THR A 59 12.41 22.96 -1.95
C THR A 59 12.04 24.32 -1.36
N VAL A 60 12.27 24.54 -0.06
CA VAL A 60 12.03 25.84 0.58
C VAL A 60 12.95 26.91 -0.03
N VAL A 61 14.25 26.64 -0.13
CA VAL A 61 15.22 27.59 -0.71
C VAL A 61 14.89 27.89 -2.17
N ALA A 62 14.61 26.87 -2.98
CA ALA A 62 14.23 27.04 -4.39
C ALA A 62 12.94 27.87 -4.53
N THR A 63 11.96 27.66 -3.64
CA THR A 63 10.71 28.41 -3.63
C THR A 63 10.94 29.88 -3.29
N VAL A 64 11.78 30.18 -2.29
CA VAL A 64 12.14 31.58 -1.95
C VAL A 64 12.82 32.26 -3.13
N ILE A 65 13.79 31.59 -3.77
CA ILE A 65 14.47 32.13 -4.96
C ILE A 65 13.47 32.36 -6.10
N PHE A 66 12.56 31.41 -6.34
CA PHE A 66 11.51 31.54 -7.34
C PHE A 66 10.59 32.73 -7.07
N LEU A 67 10.17 32.94 -5.81
CA LEU A 67 9.33 34.08 -5.43
C LEU A 67 10.06 35.41 -5.62
N ILE A 68 11.33 35.50 -5.20
CA ILE A 68 12.16 36.69 -5.43
C ILE A 68 12.21 37.00 -6.92
N TRP A 69 12.55 36.00 -7.75
CA TRP A 69 12.60 36.17 -9.20
C TRP A 69 11.23 36.55 -9.81
N ALA A 70 10.14 35.97 -9.31
CA ALA A 70 8.78 36.22 -9.80
C ALA A 70 8.30 37.66 -9.53
N TYR A 71 8.60 38.21 -8.36
CA TYR A 71 8.04 39.50 -7.90
C TYR A 71 9.01 40.69 -8.03
N VAL A 72 10.33 40.48 -8.05
CA VAL A 72 11.28 41.58 -8.22
C VAL A 72 11.16 42.13 -9.65
N PRO A 73 11.07 43.45 -9.88
CA PRO A 73 10.97 44.05 -11.23
C PRO A 73 12.27 43.94 -12.03
N ASP A 74 12.16 43.89 -13.36
CA ASP A 74 13.28 43.65 -14.29
C ASP A 74 14.42 44.67 -14.11
N LYS A 75 14.09 45.94 -13.89
CA LYS A 75 15.07 47.03 -13.68
C LYS A 75 16.02 46.77 -12.51
N LEU A 76 15.54 46.11 -11.46
CA LEU A 76 16.38 45.77 -10.29
C LEU A 76 17.22 44.52 -10.56
N LEU A 77 16.72 43.57 -11.33
CA LEU A 77 17.51 42.41 -11.76
C LEU A 77 18.65 42.84 -12.67
N GLU A 78 18.37 43.74 -13.61
CA GLU A 78 19.35 44.33 -14.52
C GLU A 78 20.39 45.17 -13.76
N SER A 79 20.00 45.93 -12.73
CA SER A 79 20.96 46.71 -11.93
C SER A 79 21.90 45.84 -11.08
N ILE A 80 21.46 44.62 -10.72
CA ILE A 80 22.27 43.60 -10.05
C ILE A 80 23.18 42.86 -11.06
N GLY A 81 23.00 43.10 -12.37
CA GLY A 81 23.78 42.47 -13.44
C GLY A 81 23.21 41.16 -13.97
N ILE A 82 21.96 40.83 -13.62
CA ILE A 82 21.27 39.62 -14.10
C ILE A 82 20.49 39.95 -15.37
N HIS A 83 21.10 39.75 -16.53
CA HIS A 83 20.48 40.02 -17.84
C HIS A 83 19.84 38.79 -18.49
N TYR A 84 20.19 37.58 -18.05
CA TYR A 84 19.75 36.34 -18.67
C TYR A 84 18.91 35.52 -17.69
N TYR A 85 17.59 35.60 -17.82
CA TYR A 85 16.64 34.79 -17.07
C TYR A 85 15.48 34.37 -17.98
N PRO A 86 14.76 33.27 -17.66
CA PRO A 86 13.63 32.82 -18.46
C PRO A 86 12.50 33.86 -18.50
N SER A 87 11.58 33.73 -19.45
CA SER A 87 10.39 34.61 -19.50
C SER A 87 9.56 34.50 -18.22
N ARG A 88 9.01 35.62 -17.73
CA ARG A 88 8.09 35.64 -16.57
C ARG A 88 6.81 34.82 -16.77
N TYR A 89 6.48 34.43 -18.01
CA TYR A 89 5.40 33.47 -18.28
C TYR A 89 5.53 32.19 -17.42
N TRP A 90 6.77 31.76 -17.14
CA TRP A 90 7.04 30.59 -16.31
C TRP A 90 6.56 30.72 -14.86
N VAL A 91 6.36 31.94 -14.35
CA VAL A 91 5.76 32.17 -13.03
C VAL A 91 4.36 31.57 -12.94
N LEU A 92 3.58 31.68 -14.02
CA LEU A 92 2.23 31.11 -14.11
C LEU A 92 2.28 29.67 -14.63
N ALA A 93 3.16 29.38 -15.59
CA ALA A 93 3.24 28.06 -16.19
C ALA A 93 3.68 26.98 -15.16
N MET A 94 4.68 27.24 -14.33
CA MET A 94 5.19 26.24 -13.38
C MET A 94 4.12 25.75 -12.39
N PRO A 95 3.38 26.63 -11.66
CA PRO A 95 2.33 26.18 -10.76
C PRO A 95 1.16 25.50 -11.47
N THR A 96 0.80 25.97 -12.67
CA THR A 96 -0.30 25.38 -13.44
C THR A 96 0.06 23.98 -13.94
N TYR A 97 1.26 23.78 -14.49
CA TYR A 97 1.75 22.46 -14.86
C TYR A 97 1.83 21.53 -13.64
N LEU A 98 2.32 22.00 -12.48
CA LEU A 98 2.35 21.20 -11.26
C LEU A 98 0.94 20.69 -10.88
N MET A 99 -0.06 21.56 -10.88
CA MET A 99 -1.44 21.18 -10.56
C MET A 99 -2.01 20.19 -11.58
N VAL A 100 -1.81 20.43 -12.87
CA VAL A 100 -2.26 19.52 -13.94
C VAL A 100 -1.58 18.16 -13.82
N THR A 101 -0.27 18.12 -13.55
CA THR A 101 0.47 16.87 -13.33
C THR A 101 -0.05 16.11 -12.11
N LEU A 102 -0.36 16.78 -11.00
CA LEU A 102 -0.94 16.13 -9.82
C LEU A 102 -2.33 15.54 -10.11
N MET A 103 -3.21 16.28 -10.79
CA MET A 103 -4.53 15.77 -11.19
C MET A 103 -4.41 14.58 -12.15
N LEU A 104 -3.50 14.67 -13.12
CA LEU A 104 -3.24 13.60 -14.08
C LEU A 104 -2.67 12.36 -13.38
N ALA A 105 -1.73 12.53 -12.46
CA ALA A 105 -1.17 11.44 -11.67
C ALA A 105 -2.25 10.73 -10.82
N LEU A 106 -3.16 11.48 -10.22
CA LEU A 106 -4.30 10.91 -9.47
C LEU A 106 -5.24 10.14 -10.41
N ALA A 107 -5.56 10.69 -11.57
CA ALA A 107 -6.41 10.01 -12.56
C ALA A 107 -5.76 8.69 -13.04
N PHE A 108 -4.46 8.71 -13.34
CA PHE A 108 -3.71 7.48 -13.67
C PHE A 108 -3.68 6.50 -12.52
N TYR A 109 -3.42 6.96 -11.29
CA TYR A 109 -3.44 6.11 -10.12
C TYR A 109 -4.79 5.40 -9.97
N ILE A 110 -5.90 6.13 -10.09
CA ILE A 110 -7.25 5.55 -10.05
C ILE A 110 -7.44 4.54 -11.19
N GLY A 111 -7.08 4.89 -12.42
CA GLY A 111 -7.20 3.99 -13.57
C GLY A 111 -6.38 2.71 -13.44
N LEU A 112 -5.15 2.81 -12.95
CA LEU A 112 -4.30 1.66 -12.67
C LEU A 112 -4.86 0.77 -11.55
N ASN A 113 -5.43 1.37 -10.50
CA ASN A 113 -6.11 0.61 -9.45
C ASN A 113 -7.33 -0.14 -10.00
N PHE A 114 -8.12 0.48 -10.90
CA PHE A 114 -9.24 -0.21 -11.55
C PHE A 114 -8.79 -1.35 -12.46
N ILE A 115 -7.66 -1.22 -13.15
CA ILE A 115 -7.10 -2.31 -13.97
C ILE A 115 -6.56 -3.45 -13.08
N ALA A 116 -5.97 -3.12 -11.93
CA ALA A 116 -5.40 -4.09 -11.00
C ALA A 116 -6.44 -4.78 -10.10
N THR A 117 -7.63 -4.20 -9.95
CA THR A 117 -8.70 -4.73 -9.08
C THR A 117 -9.70 -5.54 -9.91
N PRO A 118 -10.18 -6.70 -9.42
CA PRO A 118 -11.30 -7.40 -10.04
C PRO A 118 -12.53 -6.50 -10.19
N PRO A 119 -13.45 -6.79 -11.13
CA PRO A 119 -14.67 -6.01 -11.26
C PRO A 119 -15.46 -6.04 -9.94
N PRO A 120 -16.21 -4.97 -9.60
CA PRO A 120 -16.89 -4.84 -8.30
C PRO A 120 -17.98 -5.91 -8.08
N THR A 121 -18.39 -6.60 -9.13
CA THR A 121 -19.34 -7.72 -9.08
C THR A 121 -18.66 -9.07 -8.84
N SER A 122 -17.33 -9.12 -8.75
CA SER A 122 -16.59 -10.36 -8.50
C SER A 122 -16.59 -10.72 -7.02
N LEU A 123 -17.04 -11.93 -6.69
CA LEU A 123 -16.93 -12.48 -5.33
C LEU A 123 -15.48 -12.58 -4.83
N ASN A 124 -14.49 -12.56 -5.74
CA ASN A 124 -13.06 -12.52 -5.37
C ASN A 124 -12.65 -11.21 -4.66
N THR A 125 -13.55 -10.21 -4.59
CA THR A 125 -13.36 -9.01 -3.77
C THR A 125 -13.81 -9.20 -2.32
N LEU A 126 -14.67 -10.19 -2.06
CA LEU A 126 -15.18 -10.54 -0.74
C LEU A 126 -14.47 -11.76 -0.16
N PHE A 127 -14.19 -12.77 -1.00
CA PHE A 127 -13.57 -14.02 -0.61
C PHE A 127 -12.26 -14.24 -1.39
N ASP A 128 -11.26 -14.76 -0.70
CA ASP A 128 -9.99 -15.17 -1.28
C ASP A 128 -9.63 -16.62 -0.91
N GLU A 129 -8.47 -17.09 -1.35
CA GLU A 129 -7.99 -18.45 -1.08
C GLU A 129 -7.80 -18.76 0.42
N TYR A 130 -7.75 -17.72 1.26
CA TYR A 130 -7.57 -17.84 2.71
C TYR A 130 -8.87 -17.66 3.49
N SER A 131 -9.98 -17.34 2.82
CA SER A 131 -11.28 -17.17 3.47
C SER A 131 -11.80 -18.51 4.01
N ARG A 132 -12.25 -18.53 5.27
CA ARG A 132 -12.65 -19.75 5.98
C ARG A 132 -14.12 -19.68 6.36
N GLU A 133 -14.93 -20.59 5.85
CA GLU A 133 -16.32 -20.69 6.26
C GLU A 133 -16.43 -21.34 7.66
N PRO A 134 -17.45 -20.97 8.47
CA PRO A 134 -17.74 -21.67 9.71
C PRO A 134 -17.99 -23.15 9.42
N GLY A 135 -17.38 -24.04 10.21
CA GLY A 135 -17.61 -25.48 10.07
C GLY A 135 -19.10 -25.82 10.27
N GLU A 136 -19.64 -26.74 9.46
CA GLU A 136 -20.98 -27.27 9.68
C GLU A 136 -21.00 -28.03 11.02
N PHE A 137 -21.90 -27.62 11.92
CA PHE A 137 -22.14 -28.34 13.16
C PHE A 137 -22.68 -29.73 12.82
N ASP A 138 -22.06 -30.78 13.38
CA ASP A 138 -22.58 -32.13 13.26
C ASP A 138 -23.96 -32.16 13.94
N ALA A 139 -25.02 -32.32 13.16
CA ALA A 139 -26.42 -32.18 13.60
C ALA A 139 -26.86 -33.25 14.63
N GLY A 140 -25.95 -34.14 15.04
CA GLY A 140 -26.16 -35.20 16.01
C GLY A 140 -25.64 -34.91 17.44
N MET A 141 -25.01 -33.77 17.70
CA MET A 141 -24.45 -33.49 19.04
C MET A 141 -25.47 -32.80 19.95
N GLU A 142 -25.98 -33.53 20.94
CA GLU A 142 -27.00 -33.05 21.88
C GLU A 142 -26.54 -31.81 22.68
N GLU A 143 -27.52 -30.97 23.05
CA GLU A 143 -27.33 -29.84 23.97
C GLU A 143 -26.95 -30.36 25.37
N GLY A 144 -25.65 -30.54 25.64
CA GLY A 144 -25.20 -30.93 26.97
C GLY A 144 -23.77 -31.44 27.09
N GLU A 145 -23.10 -31.83 26.00
CA GLU A 145 -21.68 -32.22 26.06
C GLU A 145 -20.74 -31.03 25.87
N ASP A 146 -19.60 -31.06 26.56
CA ASP A 146 -18.51 -30.09 26.46
C ASP A 146 -18.06 -29.96 25.00
N ARG A 147 -18.63 -28.98 24.28
CA ARG A 147 -18.29 -28.74 22.88
C ARG A 147 -16.83 -28.28 22.81
N PRO A 148 -16.00 -28.90 21.95
CA PRO A 148 -14.69 -28.36 21.65
C PRO A 148 -14.86 -26.94 21.08
N ILE A 149 -13.89 -26.07 21.36
CA ILE A 149 -13.90 -24.71 20.81
C ILE A 149 -13.89 -24.80 19.29
N ASP A 150 -14.84 -24.12 18.65
CA ASP A 150 -14.95 -24.11 17.19
C ASP A 150 -13.65 -23.60 16.54
N PRO A 151 -13.26 -24.16 15.38
CA PRO A 151 -12.15 -23.63 14.60
C PRO A 151 -12.40 -22.16 14.23
N ILE A 152 -11.33 -21.37 14.19
CA ILE A 152 -11.43 -19.98 13.74
C ILE A 152 -11.90 -19.92 12.28
N SER A 153 -13.01 -19.22 12.06
CA SER A 153 -13.63 -19.00 10.74
C SER A 153 -13.96 -17.53 10.55
N ASP A 154 -14.09 -17.10 9.30
CA ASP A 154 -14.55 -15.77 8.94
C ASP A 154 -16.07 -15.67 9.07
N ILE A 155 -16.55 -14.47 9.37
CA ILE A 155 -17.98 -14.16 9.44
C ILE A 155 -18.33 -13.39 8.17
N ASP A 156 -19.31 -13.87 7.41
CA ASP A 156 -19.76 -13.18 6.20
C ASP A 156 -20.31 -11.78 6.51
N ILE A 157 -19.95 -10.82 5.66
CA ILE A 157 -20.39 -9.42 5.77
C ILE A 157 -21.91 -9.30 5.68
N THR A 158 -22.57 -10.21 4.95
CA THR A 158 -24.03 -10.28 4.86
C THR A 158 -24.65 -10.52 6.25
N ARG A 159 -24.11 -11.50 6.99
CA ARG A 159 -24.56 -11.84 8.35
C ARG A 159 -24.34 -10.69 9.33
N ILE A 160 -23.19 -10.02 9.25
CA ILE A 160 -22.93 -8.85 10.11
C ILE A 160 -23.85 -7.69 9.76
N ASN A 161 -24.09 -7.45 8.47
CA ASN A 161 -24.97 -6.39 8.00
C ASN A 161 -26.41 -6.61 8.49
N ASP A 162 -26.93 -7.83 8.40
CA ASP A 162 -28.26 -8.18 8.95
C ASP A 162 -28.32 -8.01 10.46
N LEU A 163 -27.30 -8.48 11.19
CA LEU A 163 -27.23 -8.31 12.64
C LEU A 163 -27.14 -6.84 13.06
N MET A 164 -26.42 -6.01 12.31
CA MET A 164 -26.19 -4.61 12.67
C MET A 164 -27.34 -3.69 12.29
N PHE A 165 -28.00 -3.94 11.15
CA PHE A 165 -28.99 -3.02 10.59
C PHE A 165 -30.43 -3.55 10.58
N ASN A 166 -30.63 -4.87 10.50
CA ASN A 166 -31.96 -5.47 10.42
C ASN A 166 -32.46 -6.05 11.76
N SER A 167 -31.60 -6.24 12.76
CA SER A 167 -31.99 -6.78 14.07
C SER A 167 -32.77 -5.79 14.96
N SER A 168 -32.78 -4.51 14.60
CA SER A 168 -33.47 -3.42 15.34
C SER A 168 -34.95 -3.26 15.03
N ASP A 169 -35.47 -3.90 13.98
CA ASP A 169 -36.89 -3.81 13.57
C ASP A 169 -37.76 -4.97 14.10
N ALA A 170 -37.17 -5.91 14.85
CA ALA A 170 -37.90 -6.96 15.54
C ALA A 170 -38.34 -6.48 16.93
N LYS A 171 -39.41 -5.67 16.98
CA LYS A 171 -40.17 -5.43 18.21
C LYS A 171 -41.67 -5.55 17.97
#